data_AF-A0A099Y9A3-F1
#
_entry.id   AF-A0A099Y9A3-F1
#
_cell.length_a   1.000
_cell.length_b   1.000
_cell.length_c   1.000
_cell.angle_alpha   90.00
_cell.angle_beta   90.00
_cell.angle_gamma   90.00
#
_symmetry.space_group_name_H-M   'P 1'
#
loop_
_entity.id
_entity.type
_entity.pdbx_description
1 polymer ?
#
loop_
_entity_poly.entity_id
_entity_poly.type
_entity_poly.pdbx_seq_one_letter_code
_entity_poly.pdbx_strand_id
1 'polypeptide(L)'
;MFRQVQHMVDDPLIIAFTWCVITDVVTGYIRSAFIRKTNSTKGLLGLIKHTLVLISIISIYPYLISLGFDWLAQTMVWGFIINYLTSITENWGEMGLWLPPQVKQILVKLQSDYDATDYNAITGAKKNKGGK
;
A
#
# COMPACT_ATOMS: atom_id res chain seq x y z
N MET A 1 -9.97 15.36 -23.92
CA MET A 1 -9.18 15.28 -22.67
C MET A 1 -9.87 15.91 -21.48
N PHE A 2 -10.18 17.21 -21.45
CA PHE A 2 -10.73 17.86 -20.23
C PHE A 2 -12.02 17.22 -19.69
N ARG A 3 -12.94 16.80 -20.57
CA ARG A 3 -14.20 16.12 -20.21
C ARG A 3 -14.00 14.70 -19.65
N GLN A 4 -12.93 14.01 -20.05
CA GLN A 4 -12.58 12.69 -19.51
C GLN A 4 -11.99 12.81 -18.11
N VAL A 5 -11.21 13.86 -17.85
CA VAL A 5 -10.69 14.17 -16.51
C VAL A 5 -11.83 14.49 -15.55
N GLN A 6 -12.87 15.21 -15.98
CA GLN A 6 -14.05 15.47 -15.16
C GLN A 6 -14.78 14.16 -14.79
N HIS A 7 -15.02 13.27 -15.74
CA HIS A 7 -15.61 11.96 -15.47
C HIS A 7 -14.76 11.07 -14.55
N MET A 8 -13.43 11.23 -14.57
CA MET A 8 -12.51 10.57 -13.63
C MET A 8 -12.69 11.07 -12.20
N VAL A 9 -12.82 12.39 -12.03
CA VAL A 9 -12.93 13.02 -10.70
C VAL A 9 -14.27 12.69 -10.04
N ASP A 10 -15.31 12.48 -10.85
CA ASP A 10 -16.64 12.11 -10.37
C ASP A 10 -16.79 10.60 -10.10
N ASP A 11 -15.81 9.77 -10.47
CA ASP A 11 -15.84 8.33 -10.24
C ASP A 11 -15.60 8.02 -8.74
N PRO A 12 -16.57 7.39 -8.04
CA PRO A 12 -16.42 7.00 -6.64
C PRO A 12 -15.18 6.15 -6.37
N LEU A 13 -14.73 5.36 -7.35
CA LEU A 13 -13.53 4.53 -7.26
C LEU A 13 -12.26 5.39 -7.13
N ILE A 14 -12.15 6.43 -7.95
CA ILE A 14 -11.00 7.35 -7.92
C ILE A 14 -10.99 8.15 -6.62
N ILE A 15 -12.16 8.60 -6.15
CA ILE A 15 -12.29 9.27 -4.85
C ILE A 15 -11.83 8.36 -3.71
N ALA A 16 -12.32 7.11 -3.66
CA ALA A 16 -11.92 6.13 -2.65
C ALA A 16 -10.41 5.84 -2.71
N PHE A 17 -9.85 5.72 -3.92
CA PHE A 17 -8.43 5.56 -4.13
C PHE A 17 -7.63 6.74 -3.56
N THR A 18 -8.01 7.98 -3.90
CA THR A 18 -7.35 9.19 -3.37
C THR A 18 -7.37 9.23 -1.84
N TRP A 19 -8.50 8.89 -1.22
CA TRP A 19 -8.59 8.79 0.24
C TRP A 19 -7.67 7.71 0.83
N CYS A 20 -7.53 6.56 0.16
CA CYS A 20 -6.57 5.52 0.56
C CYS A 20 -5.13 6.05 0.52
N VAL A 21 -4.73 6.76 -0.54
CA VAL A 21 -3.39 7.34 -0.65
C VAL A 21 -3.12 8.36 0.46
N ILE A 22 -4.06 9.26 0.71
CA ILE A 22 -3.94 10.27 1.76
C ILE A 22 -3.78 9.59 3.13
N THR A 23 -4.62 8.59 3.41
CA THR A 23 -4.57 7.85 4.67
C THR A 23 -3.25 7.10 4.83
N ASP A 24 -2.75 6.48 3.77
CA ASP A 24 -1.47 5.77 3.80
C ASP A 24 -0.28 6.70 4.08
N VAL A 25 -0.23 7.86 3.41
CA VAL A 25 0.79 8.88 3.68
C VAL A 25 0.71 9.36 5.12
N VAL A 26 -0.50 9.68 5.61
CA VAL A 26 -0.71 10.14 7.00
C VAL A 26 -0.29 9.06 8.01
N THR A 27 -0.71 7.82 7.82
CA THR A 27 -0.34 6.71 8.72
C THR A 27 1.16 6.43 8.70
N GLY A 28 1.82 6.57 7.55
CA GLY A 28 3.27 6.50 7.44
C GLY A 28 4.00 7.59 8.23
N TYR A 29 3.51 8.83 8.16
CA TYR A 29 4.03 9.93 8.99
C TYR A 29 3.79 9.71 10.48
N ILE A 30 2.59 9.30 10.88
CA ILE A 30 2.26 9.00 12.29
C ILE A 30 3.17 7.88 12.82
N ARG A 31 3.29 6.77 12.09
CA ARG A 31 4.23 5.69 12.42
C ARG A 31 5.64 6.22 12.64
N SER A 32 6.12 7.08 11.74
CA SER A 32 7.47 7.64 11.82
C SER A 32 7.68 8.45 13.12
N ALA A 33 6.66 9.17 13.58
CA ALA A 33 6.67 9.91 14.83
C ALA A 33 6.63 8.98 16.07
N PHE A 34 5.84 7.91 16.03
CA PHE A 34 5.74 6.93 17.12
C PHE A 34 7.02 6.12 17.33
N ILE A 35 7.67 5.68 16.24
CA ILE A 35 8.83 4.78 16.32
C ILE A 35 10.14 5.54 16.61
N ARG A 36 10.14 6.89 16.52
CA ARG A 36 11.30 7.79 16.77
C ARG A 36 12.61 7.44 16.03
N LYS A 37 12.59 6.47 15.11
CA LYS A 37 13.71 6.07 14.25
C LYS A 37 13.44 6.51 12.82
N THR A 38 13.50 7.82 12.57
CA THR A 38 13.34 8.36 11.23
C THR A 38 14.70 8.71 10.65
N ASN A 39 15.14 7.95 9.66
CA ASN A 39 16.19 8.39 8.76
C ASN A 39 15.50 9.18 7.64
N SER A 40 15.81 10.47 7.45
CA SER A 40 15.05 11.34 6.54
C SER A 40 15.03 10.80 5.09
N THR A 41 16.07 10.04 4.71
CA THR A 41 16.15 9.31 3.44
C THR A 41 15.01 8.32 3.25
N LYS A 42 14.59 7.61 4.31
CA LYS A 42 13.47 6.64 4.24
C LYS A 42 12.12 7.35 4.07
N GLY A 43 11.93 8.49 4.73
CA GLY A 43 10.72 9.31 4.58
C GLY A 43 10.58 9.91 3.18
N LEU A 44 11.67 10.41 2.62
CA LEU A 44 11.71 10.93 1.25
C LEU A 44 11.43 9.84 0.20
N LEU A 45 12.03 8.65 0.36
CA LEU A 45 11.77 7.52 -0.53
C LEU A 45 10.31 7.06 -0.49
N GLY A 46 9.66 7.09 0.67
CA GLY A 46 8.23 6.82 0.80
C GLY A 46 7.39 7.83 0.02
N LEU A 47 7.67 9.12 0.19
CA LEU A 47 6.94 10.18 -0.51
C LEU A 47 7.08 10.08 -2.04
N ILE A 48 8.28 9.75 -2.53
CA ILE A 48 8.54 9.53 -3.97
C ILE A 48 7.71 8.36 -4.48
N LYS A 49 7.64 7.24 -3.76
CA LYS A 49 6.82 6.07 -4.15
C LYS A 49 5.35 6.45 -4.29
N HIS A 50 4.76 7.16 -3.33
CA HIS A 50 3.35 7.56 -3.42
C HIS A 50 3.11 8.55 -4.57
N THR A 51 4.04 9.49 -4.80
CA THR A 51 3.97 10.45 -5.91
C THR A 51 3.99 9.76 -7.28
N LEU A 52 4.86 8.76 -7.47
CA LEU A 52 4.93 7.99 -8.72
C LEU A 52 3.65 7.21 -9.03
N VAL A 53 2.99 6.67 -8.00
CA VAL A 53 1.73 5.95 -8.16
C VAL A 53 0.58 6.90 -8.52
N LEU A 54 0.52 8.08 -7.89
CA LEU A 54 -0.44 9.13 -8.26
C LEU A 54 -0.28 9.57 -9.73
N ILE A 55 0.95 9.82 -10.17
CA ILE A 55 1.24 10.16 -11.57
C ILE A 55 0.79 9.04 -12.52
N SER A 56 1.06 7.78 -12.16
CA SER A 56 0.65 6.64 -12.98
C SER A 56 -0.86 6.60 -13.21
N ILE A 57 -1.68 6.87 -12.20
CA ILE A 57 -3.14 6.84 -12.35
C ILE A 57 -3.64 8.03 -13.17
N ILE A 58 -3.13 9.23 -12.94
CA ILE A 58 -3.53 10.43 -13.70
C ILE A 58 -3.18 10.28 -15.19
N SER A 59 -2.09 9.58 -15.54
CA SER A 59 -1.69 9.36 -16.93
C SER A 59 -2.36 8.13 -17.57
N ILE A 60 -2.38 6.99 -16.87
CA ILE A 60 -2.77 5.70 -17.47
C ILE A 60 -4.28 5.49 -17.47
N TYR A 61 -4.97 5.89 -16.39
CA TYR A 61 -6.42 5.70 -16.30
C TYR A 61 -7.19 6.38 -17.44
N PRO A 62 -7.03 7.70 -17.71
CA PRO A 62 -7.81 8.34 -18.78
C PRO A 62 -7.41 7.82 -20.17
N TYR A 63 -6.18 7.35 -20.33
CA TYR A 63 -5.72 6.73 -21.56
C TYR A 63 -6.41 5.39 -21.81
N LEU A 64 -6.53 4.53 -20.80
CA LEU A 64 -7.24 3.26 -20.93
C LEU A 64 -8.74 3.43 -21.20
N ILE A 65 -9.39 4.39 -20.53
CA ILE A 65 -10.79 4.74 -20.82
C ILE A 65 -10.91 5.26 -22.27
N SER A 66 -9.96 6.06 -22.75
CA SER A 66 -10.01 6.57 -24.13
C SER A 66 -9.89 5.47 -25.21
N LEU A 67 -9.29 4.34 -24.85
CA LEU A 67 -9.19 3.15 -25.72
C LEU A 67 -10.39 2.20 -25.56
N GLY A 68 -11.35 2.50 -24.68
CA GLY A 68 -12.51 1.66 -24.39
C GLY A 68 -12.20 0.47 -23.46
N PHE A 69 -11.07 0.48 -22.76
CA PHE A 69 -10.67 -0.58 -21.83
C PHE A 69 -11.04 -0.27 -20.38
N ASP A 70 -12.33 0.01 -20.14
CA ASP A 70 -12.82 0.46 -18.82
C ASP A 70 -12.58 -0.57 -17.72
N TRP A 71 -12.78 -1.86 -18.02
CA TRP A 71 -12.57 -2.94 -17.07
C TRP A 71 -11.09 -3.05 -16.63
N LEU A 72 -10.15 -2.77 -17.54
CA LEU A 72 -8.72 -2.81 -17.27
C LEU A 72 -8.30 -1.63 -16.40
N ALA A 73 -8.83 -0.44 -16.70
CA ALA A 73 -8.62 0.76 -15.88
C ALA A 73 -9.12 0.56 -14.44
N GLN A 74 -10.32 -0.01 -14.27
CA GLN A 74 -10.89 -0.31 -12.95
C GLN A 74 -10.06 -1.36 -12.19
N THR A 75 -9.66 -2.45 -12.85
CA THR A 75 -8.84 -3.51 -12.25
C THR A 75 -7.48 -2.97 -11.78
N MET A 76 -6.87 -2.09 -12.57
CA MET A 76 -5.61 -1.45 -12.21
C MET A 76 -5.75 -0.59 -10.95
N VAL A 77 -6.81 0.24 -10.85
CA VAL A 77 -7.06 1.05 -9.65
C VAL A 77 -7.31 0.16 -8.43
N TRP A 78 -8.09 -0.91 -8.56
CA TRP A 78 -8.28 -1.90 -7.49
C TRP A 78 -6.96 -2.52 -7.02
N GLY A 79 -6.06 -2.87 -7.95
CA GLY A 79 -4.73 -3.35 -7.62
C GLY A 79 -3.93 -2.36 -6.77
N PHE A 80 -4.00 -1.06 -7.10
CA PHE A 80 -3.36 -0.03 -6.28
C PHE A 80 -4.04 0.13 -4.92
N ILE A 81 -5.37 0.12 -4.83
CA ILE A 81 -6.10 0.19 -3.54
C ILE A 81 -5.62 -0.93 -2.61
N ILE A 82 -5.51 -2.17 -3.10
CA ILE A 82 -5.04 -3.32 -2.30
C ILE A 82 -3.60 -3.10 -1.79
N ASN A 83 -2.72 -2.54 -2.63
CA ASN A 83 -1.36 -2.19 -2.23
C ASN A 83 -1.34 -1.12 -1.13
N TYR A 84 -2.19 -0.08 -1.24
CA TYR A 84 -2.30 0.96 -0.21
C TYR A 84 -2.89 0.44 1.10
N LEU A 85 -3.91 -0.41 1.03
CA LEU A 85 -4.46 -1.06 2.22
C LEU A 85 -3.38 -1.91 2.92
N THR A 86 -2.58 -2.65 2.16
CA THR A 86 -1.46 -3.44 2.70
C THR A 86 -0.47 -2.55 3.45
N SER A 87 -0.07 -1.42 2.85
CA SER A 87 0.83 -0.43 3.46
C SER A 87 0.26 0.19 4.74
N ILE A 88 -1.00 0.59 4.74
CA ILE A 88 -1.70 1.10 5.95
C ILE A 88 -1.66 0.05 7.05
N THR A 89 -1.94 -1.21 6.71
CA THR A 89 -2.00 -2.30 7.68
C THR A 89 -0.64 -2.64 8.27
N GLU A 90 0.42 -2.57 7.46
CA GLU A 90 1.81 -2.68 7.94
C GLU A 90 2.15 -1.52 8.89
N ASN A 91 1.83 -0.28 8.51
CA ASN A 91 2.03 0.88 9.39
C ASN A 91 1.29 0.73 10.72
N TRP A 92 0.05 0.23 10.67
CA TRP A 92 -0.80 -0.03 11.83
C TRP A 92 -0.20 -1.08 12.77
N GLY A 93 0.27 -2.21 12.22
CA GLY A 93 0.90 -3.27 12.99
C GLY A 93 2.22 -2.84 13.63
N GLU A 94 3.01 -2.03 12.92
CA GLU A 94 4.26 -1.48 13.42
C GLU A 94 4.09 -0.46 14.55
N MET A 95 2.97 0.27 14.58
CA MET A 95 2.59 1.12 15.71
C MET A 95 2.21 0.32 16.97
N GLY A 96 2.23 -1.02 16.92
CA GLY A 96 1.91 -1.90 18.04
C GLY A 96 0.41 -2.06 18.28
N LEU A 97 -0.42 -1.63 17.32
CA LEU A 97 -1.86 -1.77 17.39
C LEU A 97 -2.27 -3.22 17.08
N TRP A 98 -3.37 -3.66 17.70
CA TRP A 98 -3.85 -5.02 17.53
C TRP A 98 -4.30 -5.26 16.08
N LEU A 99 -3.80 -6.34 15.48
CA LEU A 99 -4.17 -6.83 14.15
C LEU A 99 -4.72 -8.25 14.24
N PRO A 100 -5.72 -8.61 13.41
CA PRO A 100 -6.20 -9.99 13.33
C PRO A 100 -5.07 -10.96 12.94
N PRO A 101 -5.06 -12.21 13.47
CA PRO A 101 -4.00 -13.18 13.17
C PRO A 101 -3.84 -13.47 11.68
N GLN A 102 -4.94 -13.53 10.94
CA GLN A 102 -4.97 -13.82 9.49
C GLN A 102 -4.27 -12.72 8.70
N VAL A 103 -4.55 -11.46 9.04
CA VAL A 103 -3.95 -10.28 8.40
C VAL A 103 -2.44 -10.26 8.66
N LYS A 104 -2.04 -10.52 9.91
CA LYS A 104 -0.62 -10.58 10.29
C LYS A 104 0.15 -11.64 9.51
N GLN A 105 -0.44 -12.82 9.29
CA GLN A 105 0.20 -13.89 8.51
C GLN A 105 0.36 -13.53 7.03
N ILE A 106 -0.63 -12.86 6.44
CA ILE A 106 -0.57 -12.40 5.04
C ILE A 106 0.51 -11.33 4.89
N LEU A 107 0.55 -10.34 5.79
CA LEU A 107 1.56 -9.29 5.78
C LEU A 107 2.98 -9.84 5.90
N VAL A 108 3.20 -10.79 6.82
CA VAL A 108 4.52 -11.43 6.99
C VAL A 108 4.99 -12.09 5.69
N LYS A 109 4.10 -12.71 4.91
CA LYS A 109 4.45 -13.34 3.63
C LYS A 109 4.71 -12.33 2.50
N LEU A 110 4.18 -11.12 2.61
CA LEU A 110 4.31 -10.06 1.60
C LEU A 110 5.55 -9.18 1.83
N GLN A 111 6.21 -9.29 2.99
CA GLN A 111 7.43 -8.55 3.27
C GLN A 111 8.59 -9.06 2.40
N SER A 112 9.40 -8.12 1.87
CA SER A 112 10.54 -8.43 1.00
C SER A 112 11.60 -9.32 1.64
N ASP A 113 11.68 -9.27 2.98
CA ASP A 113 12.65 -10.00 3.78
C ASP A 113 12.08 -11.34 4.29
N TYR A 114 10.93 -11.76 3.76
CA TYR A 114 10.32 -13.05 4.09
C TYR A 114 11.13 -14.20 3.50
N ASP A 115 11.80 -14.94 4.38
CA ASP A 115 12.39 -16.23 4.06
C ASP A 115 11.53 -17.35 4.64
N ALA A 116 11.01 -18.24 3.78
CA ALA A 116 10.19 -19.37 4.21
C ALA A 116 10.94 -20.31 5.18
N THR A 117 12.28 -20.32 5.16
CA THR A 117 13.10 -21.13 6.07
C THR A 117 13.10 -20.61 7.51
N ASP A 118 12.73 -19.33 7.73
CA ASP A 118 12.60 -18.72 9.06
C ASP A 118 11.28 -19.06 9.76
N TYR A 119 10.39 -19.81 9.11
CA TYR A 119 9.09 -20.20 9.63
C TYR A 119 8.93 -21.72 9.60
N ASN A 120 8.29 -22.28 10.62
CA ASN A 120 8.02 -23.70 10.66
C ASN A 120 6.99 -24.09 9.59
N ALA A 121 7.34 -25.01 8.68
CA ALA A 121 6.47 -25.42 7.58
C ALA A 121 5.15 -26.08 8.02
N ILE A 122 5.08 -26.60 9.25
CA ILE A 122 3.92 -27.31 9.80
C ILE A 122 3.08 -26.38 10.68
N THR A 123 3.70 -25.49 11.46
CA THR A 123 2.98 -24.65 12.44
C THR A 123 2.89 -23.17 12.05
N GLY A 124 3.61 -22.71 11.02
CA GLY A 124 3.66 -21.30 10.59
C GLY A 124 4.30 -20.34 11.59
N ALA A 125 4.77 -20.85 12.74
CA ALA A 125 5.42 -20.04 13.77
C ALA A 125 6.83 -19.64 13.31
N LYS A 126 7.20 -18.37 13.54
CA LYS A 126 8.57 -17.89 13.32
C LYS A 126 9.52 -18.71 14.19
N LYS A 127 10.49 -19.36 13.57
CA LYS A 127 11.53 -20.11 14.27
C LYS A 127 12.34 -19.08 15.04
N ASN A 128 12.31 -19.14 16.37
CA ASN A 128 13.12 -18.26 17.20
C ASN A 128 14.58 -18.57 16.89
N LYS A 129 15.27 -17.72 16.12
CA LYS A 129 16.73 -17.80 15.97
C LYS A 129 17.29 -17.46 17.35
N GLY A 130 17.53 -18.51 18.14
CA GLY A 130 18.13 -18.39 19.46
C GLY A 130 19.38 -17.54 19.37
N GLY A 131 19.46 -16.54 20.24
CA GLY A 131 20.63 -15.70 20.38
C GLY A 131 21.87 -16.55 20.61
N LYS A 132 22.91 -16.21 19.87
CA LYS A 132 24.30 -16.29 20.30
C LYS A 132 24.90 -14.92 20.08
#